data_AF-A0A512IPA1-F1
#
_entry.id   AF-A0A512IPA1-F1
#
_cell.length_a   1.000
_cell.length_b   1.000
_cell.length_c   1.000
_cell.angle_alpha   90.00
_cell.angle_beta   90.00
_cell.angle_gamma   90.00
#
_symmetry.space_group_name_H-M   'P 1'
#
loop_
_entity.id
_entity.type
_entity.pdbx_description
1 polymer ?
#
loop_
_entity_poly.entity_id
_entity_poly.type
_entity_poly.pdbx_seq_one_letter_code
_entity_poly.pdbx_strand_id
1 'polypeptide(L)'
;MPEEKAGLPILAFASPREWEAWLAAAPRTMAGLWLRIAKQGSGVASVTRPEAIAGALCQGWIDGQAAPYDERSSGPLHAAAPEVEMV
;
A
#
# COMPACT_ATOMS: atom_id res chain seq x y z
N MET A 1 -18.50 -0.38 5.58
CA MET A 1 -17.95 0.89 5.04
C MET A 1 -16.51 0.57 4.68
N PRO A 2 -16.09 0.63 3.41
CA PRO A 2 -14.66 0.46 3.07
C PRO A 2 -13.88 1.55 3.80
N GLU A 3 -12.80 1.15 4.49
CA GLU A 3 -11.92 2.11 5.16
C GLU A 3 -11.14 2.84 4.06
N GLU A 4 -11.24 4.16 4.02
CA GLU A 4 -10.56 5.03 3.05
C GLU A 4 -9.76 6.09 3.81
N LYS A 5 -8.53 6.36 3.40
CA LYS A 5 -7.66 7.40 3.96
C LYS A 5 -7.20 8.32 2.85
N ALA A 6 -7.36 9.63 3.05
CA ALA A 6 -7.03 10.65 2.06
C ALA A 6 -7.67 10.41 0.66
N GLY A 7 -8.84 9.77 0.61
CA GLY A 7 -9.53 9.43 -0.64
C GLY A 7 -8.96 8.20 -1.37
N LEU A 8 -8.10 7.41 -0.72
CA LEU A 8 -7.57 6.16 -1.23
C LEU A 8 -8.08 4.97 -0.39
N PRO A 9 -8.33 3.80 -1.01
CA PRO A 9 -8.77 2.61 -0.29
C PRO A 9 -7.68 2.07 0.64
N ILE A 10 -8.06 1.65 1.84
CA ILE A 10 -7.19 0.91 2.76
C ILE A 10 -7.43 -0.58 2.58
N LEU A 11 -6.36 -1.32 2.28
CA LEU A 11 -6.39 -2.77 2.06
C LEU A 11 -5.41 -3.48 2.99
N ALA A 12 -5.76 -4.69 3.40
CA ALA A 12 -4.91 -5.56 4.19
C ALA A 12 -4.81 -6.92 3.49
N PHE A 13 -3.62 -7.49 3.48
CA PHE A 13 -3.37 -8.80 2.87
C PHE A 13 -2.69 -9.69 3.90
N ALA A 14 -3.20 -10.92 4.04
CA ALA A 14 -2.66 -11.87 5.01
C ALA A 14 -1.33 -12.48 4.56
N SER A 15 -1.04 -12.43 3.26
CA SER A 15 0.14 -13.04 2.66
C SER A 15 0.70 -12.23 1.47
N PRO A 16 2.01 -12.35 1.17
CA PRO A 16 2.62 -11.67 0.02
C PRO A 16 2.01 -12.08 -1.31
N ARG A 17 1.55 -13.34 -1.40
CA ARG A 17 0.91 -13.87 -2.59
C ARG A 17 -0.42 -13.19 -2.89
N GLU A 18 -1.23 -12.94 -1.87
CA GLU A 18 -2.50 -12.19 -2.03
C GLU A 18 -2.22 -10.75 -2.45
N TRP A 19 -1.19 -10.13 -1.85
CA TRP A 19 -0.74 -8.79 -2.21
C TRP A 19 -0.33 -8.67 -3.68
N GLU A 20 0.56 -9.55 -4.15
CA GLU A 20 1.03 -9.56 -5.53
C GLU A 20 -0.09 -9.86 -6.54
N ALA A 21 -0.99 -10.80 -6.20
CA ALA A 21 -2.13 -11.13 -7.05
C ALA A 21 -3.09 -9.94 -7.19
N TRP A 22 -3.31 -9.21 -6.10
CA TRP A 22 -4.13 -8.00 -6.12
C TRP A 22 -3.47 -6.90 -6.95
N LEU A 23 -2.17 -6.64 -6.75
CA LEU A 23 -1.41 -5.65 -7.51
C LEU A 23 -1.42 -5.92 -9.02
N ALA A 24 -1.34 -7.19 -9.42
CA ALA A 24 -1.40 -7.59 -10.82
C ALA A 24 -2.78 -7.36 -11.46
N ALA A 25 -3.85 -7.44 -10.66
CA ALA A 25 -5.22 -7.19 -11.09
C ALA A 25 -5.64 -5.72 -10.96
N ALA A 26 -4.91 -4.94 -10.18
CA ALA A 26 -5.28 -3.57 -9.85
C ALA A 26 -5.15 -2.62 -11.06
N PRO A 27 -6.11 -1.71 -11.27
CA PRO A 27 -6.06 -0.77 -12.39
C PRO A 27 -4.85 0.16 -12.28
N ARG A 28 -4.06 0.29 -13.36
CA ARG A 28 -2.96 1.28 -13.44
C ARG A 28 -3.45 2.74 -13.40
N THR A 29 -4.74 2.97 -13.58
CA THR A 29 -5.40 4.28 -13.46
C THR A 29 -5.78 4.63 -12.02
N MET A 30 -5.60 3.72 -11.07
CA MET A 30 -5.81 4.00 -9.65
C MET A 30 -4.81 5.07 -9.18
N ALA A 31 -5.23 5.95 -8.29
CA ALA A 31 -4.34 6.97 -7.72
C ALA A 31 -3.32 6.36 -6.75
N GLY A 32 -3.73 5.33 -6.00
CA GLY A 32 -2.90 4.61 -5.04
C GLY A 32 -3.77 3.83 -4.06
N LEU A 33 -3.14 3.27 -3.03
CA LEU A 33 -3.82 2.59 -1.92
C LEU A 33 -3.01 2.68 -0.63
N TRP A 34 -3.68 2.51 0.50
CA TRP A 34 -3.04 2.32 1.80
C TRP A 34 -2.97 0.84 2.15
N LEU A 35 -1.76 0.33 2.32
CA LEU A 35 -1.53 -1.02 2.78
C LEU A 35 -1.45 -1.04 4.31
N ARG A 36 -2.38 -1.74 4.94
CA ARG A 36 -2.39 -1.97 6.37
C ARG A 36 -1.51 -3.16 6.72
N ILE A 37 -0.44 -2.89 7.47
CA ILE A 37 0.50 -3.91 7.95
C ILE A 37 0.28 -4.16 9.43
N ALA A 38 0.00 -5.41 9.81
CA ALA A 38 -0.15 -5.75 11.21
C ALA A 38 1.18 -5.60 11.97
N LYS A 39 1.10 -5.13 13.21
CA LYS A 39 2.27 -4.98 14.08
C LYS A 39 2.89 -6.35 14.35
N GLN A 40 4.23 -6.42 14.35
CA GLN A 40 4.95 -7.63 14.72
C GLN A 40 4.52 -8.08 16.13
N GLY A 41 4.14 -9.35 16.26
CA GLY A 41 3.64 -9.92 17.53
C GLY A 41 2.16 -9.69 17.82
N SER A 42 1.38 -9.09 16.91
CA SER A 42 -0.07 -8.91 17.09
C SER A 42 -0.90 -10.19 16.91
N GLY A 43 -0.29 -11.27 16.40
CA GLY A 43 -0.98 -12.53 16.08
C GLY A 43 -1.88 -12.46 14.83
N VAL A 44 -1.95 -11.30 14.17
CA VAL A 44 -2.70 -11.11 12.93
C VAL A 44 -1.79 -11.41 11.73
N ALA A 45 -2.24 -12.30 10.85
CA ALA A 45 -1.55 -12.58 9.60
C ALA A 45 -1.59 -11.35 8.70
N SER A 46 -0.42 -10.88 8.28
CA SER A 46 -0.26 -9.71 7.42
C SER A 46 1.03 -9.83 6.64
N VAL A 47 1.06 -9.27 5.43
CA VAL A 47 2.31 -8.96 4.74
C VAL A 47 3.23 -8.13 5.63
N THR A 48 4.51 -8.44 5.60
CA THR A 48 5.54 -7.63 6.25
C THR A 48 5.91 -6.44 5.37
N ARG A 49 6.51 -5.42 5.99
CA ARG A 49 6.98 -4.23 5.27
C ARG A 49 7.95 -4.56 4.11
N PRO A 50 8.94 -5.45 4.26
CA PRO A 50 9.80 -5.85 3.15
C PRO A 50 9.03 -6.55 2.01
N GLU A 51 8.07 -7.43 2.33
CA GLU A 51 7.27 -8.13 1.32
C GLU A 51 6.34 -7.19 0.56
N ALA A 52 5.76 -6.21 1.25
CA ALA A 52 4.96 -5.16 0.66
C ALA A 52 5.73 -4.38 -0.41
N ILE A 53 6.92 -3.90 -0.04
CA ILE A 53 7.81 -3.13 -0.92
C ILE A 53 8.24 -3.98 -2.11
N ALA A 54 8.69 -5.22 -1.87
CA ALA A 54 9.12 -6.12 -2.94
C ALA A 54 7.98 -6.39 -3.94
N GLY A 55 6.78 -6.72 -3.45
CA GLY A 55 5.61 -6.96 -4.31
C GLY A 55 5.21 -5.73 -5.12
N ALA A 56 5.23 -4.53 -4.51
CA ALA A 56 4.93 -3.27 -5.20
C ALA A 56 5.90 -3.04 -6.36
N LEU A 57 7.20 -3.07 -6.08
CA LEU A 57 8.25 -2.83 -7.07
C LEU A 57 8.21 -3.85 -8.21
N CYS A 58 7.95 -5.14 -7.92
CA CYS A 58 7.83 -6.19 -8.93
C CYS A 58 6.67 -5.96 -9.91
N GLN A 59 5.59 -5.31 -9.48
CA GLN A 59 4.42 -5.01 -10.31
C GLN A 59 4.48 -3.61 -10.96
N GLY A 60 5.57 -2.87 -10.69
CA GLY A 60 5.77 -1.50 -11.17
C GLY A 60 4.95 -0.45 -10.41
N TRP A 61 4.57 -0.76 -9.18
CA TRP A 61 4.02 0.19 -8.21
C TRP A 61 5.17 0.84 -7.44
N ILE A 62 5.00 2.09 -7.06
CA ILE A 62 5.99 2.84 -6.28
C ILE A 62 5.57 2.78 -4.81
N ASP A 63 6.51 2.53 -3.90
CA ASP A 63 6.24 2.71 -2.49
C ASP A 63 6.19 4.22 -2.17
N GLY A 64 5.04 4.68 -1.68
CA GLY A 64 4.87 6.02 -1.15
C GLY A 64 5.60 6.14 0.18
N GLN A 65 6.01 7.37 0.53
CA GLN A 65 6.61 7.66 1.83
C GLN A 65 5.75 7.04 2.95
N ALA A 66 6.38 6.32 3.89
CA ALA A 66 5.69 5.85 5.08
C ALA A 66 5.25 7.07 5.90
N ALA A 67 4.02 7.53 5.70
CA ALA A 67 3.48 8.70 6.37
C ALA A 67 2.84 8.28 7.70
N PRO A 68 3.24 8.89 8.84
CA PRO A 68 2.45 8.79 10.06
C PRO A 68 1.07 9.42 9.81
N TYR A 69 0.04 8.89 10.48
CA TYR A 69 -1.39 9.13 10.22
C TYR A 69 -1.86 10.61 10.39
N ASP A 70 -1.00 11.62 10.61
CA ASP A 70 -1.37 13.02 10.95
C ASP A 70 -0.46 14.14 10.35
N GLU A 71 -0.84 15.42 10.53
CA GLU A 71 -1.18 16.47 9.51
C GLU A 71 -0.09 17.36 8.81
N ARG A 72 1.12 16.92 8.41
CA ARG A 72 2.09 17.89 7.83
C ARG A 72 2.94 17.42 6.62
N SER A 73 2.41 17.63 5.41
CA SER A 73 3.13 17.89 4.12
C SER A 73 4.06 16.77 3.59
N SER A 74 4.46 16.59 2.33
CA SER A 74 4.37 17.28 1.02
C SER A 74 4.63 16.25 -0.10
N GLY A 75 3.88 16.24 -1.20
CA GLY A 75 4.03 15.25 -2.29
C GLY A 75 5.09 15.58 -3.36
N PRO A 76 5.36 14.67 -4.33
CA PRO A 76 6.15 14.98 -5.51
C PRO A 76 5.40 14.87 -6.87
N LEU A 77 6.05 15.45 -7.88
CA LEU A 77 5.63 15.64 -9.27
C LEU A 77 5.83 14.38 -10.16
N HIS A 78 4.80 14.01 -10.92
CA HIS A 78 4.79 13.32 -12.23
C HIS A 78 5.54 11.96 -12.41
N ALA A 79 4.82 10.83 -12.31
CA ALA A 79 4.89 9.68 -13.23
C ALA A 79 3.68 8.75 -12.99
N ALA A 80 3.09 8.24 -14.07
CA ALA A 80 1.83 7.49 -14.10
C ALA A 80 1.89 6.06 -13.53
N ALA A 81 2.29 5.92 -12.26
CA ALA A 81 2.23 4.66 -11.52
C ALA A 81 1.49 4.88 -10.19
N PRO A 82 0.58 3.97 -9.81
CA PRO A 82 -0.12 4.06 -8.54
C PRO A 82 0.83 3.85 -7.34
N GLU A 83 0.59 4.59 -6.26
CA GLU A 83 1.42 4.62 -5.05
C GLU A 83 0.87 3.70 -3.95
N VAL A 84 1.75 2.98 -3.26
CA VAL A 84 1.41 2.15 -2.09
C VAL A 84 1.94 2.84 -0.84
N GLU A 85 1.04 3.37 -0.01
CA GLU A 85 1.40 3.96 1.28
C GLU A 85 1.14 2.99 2.43
N MET A 86 2.02 2.93 3.43
CA MET A 86 1.86 2.03 4.58
C MET A 86 1.41 2.83 5.81
N VAL A 87 0.26 2.46 6.38
CA VAL A 87 -0.24 2.99 7.67
C VAL A 87 0.18 2.14 8.86
#